data_AF-A0A1V9ZEI7-F1
#
_entry.id   AF-A0A1V9ZEI7-F1
#
_cell.length_a   1.000
_cell.length_b   1.000
_cell.length_c   1.000
_cell.angle_alpha   90.00
_cell.angle_beta   90.00
_cell.angle_gamma   90.00
#
_symmetry.space_group_name_H-M   'P 1'
#
loop_
_entity.id
_entity.type
_entity.pdbx_description
1 polymer ?
#
loop_
_entity_poly.entity_id
_entity_poly.type
_entity_poly.pdbx_seq_one_letter_code
_entity_poly.pdbx_strand_id
1 'polypeptide(L)'
;MAAATLAEHLRLVTDKVLSTVDLPEPPVPEPPKWKSKSSIKAKLHAIQAYLSALEYNYTGRLYFNVNKNRSYKSIYGTAKEIISEALPIQCLEAVFVAAYLTAHGMPEYEGLNPSQQIDRVPISFKSRSGDSTFRHIVLGVRHQHVWGALGLSRSPALMNKDLKYKSFSDLVADYIENFVKCQHQVTKVYVGFPFSHDIHSSEKVQWRVLNIKIVEHPWEAVAAQIDLFTRESSELMSHLHRVGELPDSFRDKFPFHKPPKRPHGSVGGNHPRTRSESETLGAPDDHEVVPLEEPAPVIVDTRRLLLRPAPEMVRFQRQPSATPSAFVEFKPVNMYLHNESAYPLQVDVVPPKYLLVVGKPLVKVDEASGAKLDQPYCRFLLQPRSIVSMGLRFALPSTADSTGKRDTLALEYVALDATARAPVVDDESTRNCRLVSRIEVPFEWE
;
A
#
# COMPACT_ATOMS: atom_id res chain seq x y z
N MET A 1 -5.75 11.28 35.94
CA MET A 1 -6.29 10.04 35.30
C MET A 1 -5.35 9.66 34.18
N ALA A 2 -4.62 8.54 34.31
CA ALA A 2 -3.55 8.15 33.38
C ALA A 2 -4.10 7.69 32.01
N ALA A 3 -3.70 8.36 30.94
CA ALA A 3 -4.16 8.14 29.56
C ALA A 3 -3.78 6.72 29.04
N ALA A 4 -4.61 6.11 28.16
CA ALA A 4 -4.59 4.73 27.59
C ALA A 4 -3.47 4.48 26.54
N THR A 5 -2.66 3.38 26.59
CA THR A 5 -1.54 3.03 25.68
C THR A 5 -2.21 2.65 24.37
N LEU A 6 -1.59 2.63 23.19
CA LEU A 6 -2.35 2.19 22.00
C LEU A 6 -2.47 0.66 21.98
N ALA A 7 -1.61 -0.07 22.69
CA ALA A 7 -1.94 -1.44 23.05
C ALA A 7 -3.22 -1.51 23.91
N GLU A 8 -3.37 -0.66 24.94
CA GLU A 8 -4.59 -0.61 25.75
C GLU A 8 -5.76 0.06 25.05
N HIS A 9 -5.57 0.99 24.12
CA HIS A 9 -6.62 1.66 23.36
C HIS A 9 -7.14 0.70 22.30
N LEU A 10 -6.25 -0.02 21.60
CA LEU A 10 -6.65 -1.15 20.76
C LEU A 10 -7.39 -2.16 21.62
N ARG A 11 -6.87 -2.55 22.79
CA ARG A 11 -7.57 -3.48 23.67
C ARG A 11 -8.92 -2.95 24.11
N LEU A 12 -9.02 -1.69 24.52
CA LEU A 12 -10.27 -1.04 24.94
C LEU A 12 -11.26 -0.92 23.79
N VAL A 13 -10.81 -0.61 22.57
CA VAL A 13 -11.66 -0.56 21.37
C VAL A 13 -12.10 -1.96 20.99
N THR A 14 -11.21 -2.94 21.00
CA THR A 14 -11.53 -4.35 20.76
C THR A 14 -12.52 -4.86 21.80
N ASP A 15 -12.27 -4.64 23.09
CA ASP A 15 -13.15 -5.02 24.20
C ASP A 15 -14.50 -4.31 24.04
N LYS A 16 -14.52 -3.02 23.69
CA LYS A 16 -15.75 -2.27 23.46
C LYS A 16 -16.54 -2.80 22.27
N VAL A 17 -15.88 -3.11 21.16
CA VAL A 17 -16.53 -3.70 19.98
C VAL A 17 -17.08 -5.09 20.31
N LEU A 18 -16.31 -5.94 21.01
CA LEU A 18 -16.71 -7.28 21.41
C LEU A 18 -17.81 -7.30 22.49
N SER A 19 -17.89 -6.28 23.35
CA SER A 19 -18.91 -6.16 24.41
C SER A 19 -20.15 -5.35 23.99
N THR A 20 -20.12 -4.69 22.84
CA THR A 20 -21.31 -4.01 22.29
C THR A 20 -22.26 -5.08 21.75
N VAL A 21 -23.42 -5.20 22.40
CA VAL A 21 -24.44 -6.21 22.06
C VAL A 21 -24.97 -6.02 20.64
N ASP A 22 -25.25 -4.78 20.25
CA ASP A 22 -25.80 -4.43 18.95
C ASP A 22 -24.86 -3.43 18.24
N LEU A 23 -24.02 -3.96 17.35
CA LEU A 23 -23.26 -3.13 16.41
C LEU A 23 -24.15 -2.75 15.22
N PRO A 24 -23.99 -1.53 14.66
CA PRO A 24 -24.73 -1.16 13.45
C PRO A 24 -24.36 -2.12 12.33
N GLU A 25 -25.38 -2.64 11.64
CA GLU A 25 -25.18 -3.46 10.47
C GLU A 25 -24.49 -2.62 9.38
N PRO A 26 -23.31 -3.04 8.89
CA PRO A 26 -22.62 -2.29 7.85
C PRO A 26 -23.45 -2.32 6.55
N PRO A 27 -23.47 -1.23 5.78
CA PRO A 27 -24.13 -1.24 4.47
C PRO A 27 -23.47 -2.28 3.57
N VAL A 28 -24.24 -3.18 2.98
CA VAL A 28 -23.74 -4.16 2.02
C VAL A 28 -23.72 -3.50 0.63
N PRO A 29 -22.54 -3.17 0.07
CA PRO A 29 -22.47 -2.60 -1.26
C PRO A 29 -22.95 -3.62 -2.30
N GLU A 30 -23.83 -3.18 -3.19
CA GLU A 30 -24.29 -4.00 -4.31
C GLU A 30 -23.33 -3.85 -5.50
N PRO A 31 -22.90 -4.96 -6.14
CA PRO A 31 -22.10 -4.87 -7.35
C PRO A 31 -22.92 -4.24 -8.48
N PRO A 32 -22.25 -3.53 -9.42
CA PRO A 32 -22.95 -2.79 -10.46
C PRO A 32 -23.70 -3.73 -11.41
N LYS A 33 -24.96 -3.38 -11.68
CA LYS A 33 -25.82 -4.04 -12.69
C LYS A 33 -25.88 -3.15 -13.93
N TRP A 34 -25.52 -3.67 -15.10
CA TRP A 34 -25.56 -2.85 -16.30
C TRP A 34 -26.97 -2.73 -16.86
N LYS A 35 -27.22 -1.60 -17.51
CA LYS A 35 -28.26 -1.46 -18.53
C LYS A 35 -27.51 -1.37 -19.85
N SER A 36 -28.01 -2.01 -20.91
CA SER A 36 -27.31 -2.17 -22.21
C SER A 36 -26.75 -0.88 -22.85
N LYS A 37 -27.20 0.31 -22.41
CA LYS A 37 -26.84 1.62 -22.97
C LYS A 37 -25.69 2.37 -22.27
N SER A 38 -25.16 1.90 -21.14
CA SER A 38 -24.10 2.64 -20.42
C SER A 38 -22.74 2.60 -21.13
N SER A 39 -22.04 3.74 -21.18
CA SER A 39 -20.70 3.82 -21.75
C SER A 39 -19.67 3.05 -20.91
N ILE A 40 -18.58 2.59 -21.54
CA ILE A 40 -17.52 1.84 -20.86
C ILE A 40 -16.88 2.63 -19.72
N LYS A 41 -16.69 3.94 -19.91
CA LYS A 41 -16.18 4.83 -18.85
C LYS A 41 -17.10 4.83 -17.64
N ALA A 42 -18.42 4.93 -17.84
CA ALA A 42 -19.39 4.88 -16.76
C ALA A 42 -19.39 3.52 -16.05
N LYS A 43 -19.26 2.42 -16.82
CA LYS A 43 -19.16 1.07 -16.25
C LYS A 43 -17.93 0.90 -15.37
N LEU A 44 -16.74 1.29 -15.87
CA LEU A 44 -15.51 1.23 -15.09
C LEU A 44 -15.57 2.11 -13.83
N HIS A 45 -16.18 3.30 -13.92
CA HIS A 45 -16.38 4.15 -12.75
C HIS A 45 -17.29 3.50 -11.71
N ALA A 46 -18.37 2.83 -12.12
CA ALA A 46 -19.26 2.11 -11.21
C ALA A 46 -18.56 0.90 -10.56
N ILE A 47 -17.72 0.17 -11.31
CA ILE A 47 -16.87 -0.89 -10.73
C ILE A 47 -15.93 -0.30 -9.68
N GLN A 48 -15.26 0.81 -9.99
CA GLN A 48 -14.36 1.44 -9.03
C GLN A 48 -15.11 1.94 -7.79
N ALA A 49 -16.30 2.52 -7.95
CA ALA A 49 -17.13 2.93 -6.83
C ALA A 49 -17.48 1.74 -5.92
N TYR A 50 -17.82 0.59 -6.51
CA TYR A 50 -18.05 -0.65 -5.77
C TYR A 50 -16.79 -1.12 -5.03
N LEU A 51 -15.63 -1.16 -5.67
CA LEU A 51 -14.36 -1.50 -5.02
C LEU A 51 -14.04 -0.59 -3.84
N SER A 52 -14.31 0.72 -3.98
CA SER A 52 -14.11 1.69 -2.91
C SER A 52 -15.09 1.51 -1.75
N ALA A 53 -16.33 1.08 -2.04
CA ALA A 53 -17.37 0.83 -1.03
C ALA A 53 -17.10 -0.43 -0.19
N LEU A 54 -16.30 -1.39 -0.70
CA LEU A 54 -15.77 -2.50 0.11
C LEU A 54 -14.73 -2.02 1.14
N GLU A 55 -14.16 -0.83 0.98
CA GLU A 55 -13.09 -0.26 1.81
C GLU A 55 -11.73 -0.98 1.74
N TYR A 56 -10.66 -0.22 1.98
CA TYR A 56 -9.32 -0.80 2.08
C TYR A 56 -9.15 -1.49 3.45
N ASN A 57 -8.68 -2.73 3.45
CA ASN A 57 -8.50 -3.49 4.67
C ASN A 57 -7.28 -3.02 5.50
N TYR A 58 -7.56 -2.39 6.63
CA TYR A 58 -6.59 -1.92 7.63
C TYR A 58 -6.47 -2.84 8.86
N THR A 59 -7.18 -3.98 8.91
CA THR A 59 -7.26 -4.82 10.11
C THR A 59 -6.02 -5.68 10.34
N GLY A 60 -5.15 -5.79 9.33
CA GLY A 60 -3.95 -6.64 9.38
C GLY A 60 -4.22 -8.13 9.20
N ARG A 61 -5.50 -8.53 9.02
CA ARG A 61 -5.91 -9.89 8.71
C ARG A 61 -6.43 -9.99 7.29
N LEU A 62 -5.98 -10.99 6.55
CA LEU A 62 -6.55 -11.35 5.25
C LEU A 62 -7.81 -12.18 5.46
N TYR A 63 -8.90 -11.81 4.79
CA TYR A 63 -10.16 -12.54 4.83
C TYR A 63 -10.28 -13.57 3.70
N PHE A 64 -9.68 -13.27 2.55
CA PHE A 64 -9.83 -14.08 1.34
C PHE A 64 -8.52 -14.73 0.92
N ASN A 65 -8.61 -15.78 0.11
CA ASN A 65 -7.44 -16.47 -0.41
C ASN A 65 -6.73 -15.59 -1.46
N VAL A 66 -5.52 -15.14 -1.13
CA VAL A 66 -4.69 -14.27 -1.99
C VAL A 66 -3.63 -15.04 -2.81
N ASN A 67 -3.67 -16.37 -2.82
CA ASN A 67 -2.68 -17.17 -3.55
C ASN A 67 -2.75 -16.88 -5.06
N LYS A 68 -1.63 -16.44 -5.62
CA LYS A 68 -1.48 -16.09 -7.04
C LYS A 68 -1.28 -17.29 -7.96
N ASN A 69 -0.84 -18.44 -7.44
CA ASN A 69 -0.57 -19.65 -8.21
C ASN A 69 -1.82 -20.51 -8.35
N ARG A 70 -2.92 -19.89 -8.80
CA ARG A 70 -4.24 -20.52 -8.96
C ARG A 70 -4.78 -20.27 -10.35
N SER A 71 -5.76 -21.07 -10.75
CA SER A 71 -6.45 -20.90 -12.02
C SER A 71 -7.35 -19.66 -12.04
N TYR A 72 -7.72 -19.18 -13.22
CA TYR A 72 -8.74 -18.14 -13.39
C TYR A 72 -10.04 -18.50 -12.67
N LYS A 73 -10.55 -19.72 -12.87
CA LYS A 73 -11.76 -20.22 -12.19
C LYS A 73 -11.68 -20.09 -10.66
N SER A 74 -10.53 -20.41 -10.06
CA SER A 74 -10.35 -20.29 -8.61
C SER A 74 -10.25 -18.84 -8.14
N ILE A 75 -9.54 -17.99 -8.89
CA ILE A 75 -9.43 -16.55 -8.57
C ILE A 75 -10.79 -15.85 -8.69
N TYR A 76 -11.56 -16.16 -9.72
CA TYR A 76 -12.91 -15.64 -9.88
C TYR A 76 -13.89 -16.23 -8.85
N GLY A 77 -13.66 -17.48 -8.39
CA GLY A 77 -14.35 -18.02 -7.22
C GLY A 77 -14.13 -17.14 -5.97
N THR A 78 -12.89 -16.75 -5.70
CA THR A 78 -12.60 -15.79 -4.62
C THR A 78 -13.21 -14.41 -4.86
N ALA A 79 -13.29 -13.93 -6.10
CA ALA A 79 -14.00 -12.68 -6.40
C ALA A 79 -15.50 -12.76 -6.06
N LYS A 80 -16.15 -13.91 -6.31
CA LYS A 80 -17.55 -14.15 -5.90
C LYS A 80 -17.70 -14.18 -4.38
N GLU A 81 -16.79 -14.84 -3.67
CA GLU A 81 -16.75 -14.83 -2.20
C GLU A 81 -16.62 -13.40 -1.66
N ILE A 82 -15.75 -12.56 -2.26
CA ILE A 82 -15.63 -11.15 -1.87
C ILE A 82 -16.95 -10.40 -2.06
N ILE A 83 -17.64 -10.65 -3.19
CA ILE A 83 -18.92 -9.99 -3.48
C ILE A 83 -20.01 -10.44 -2.51
N SER A 84 -20.04 -11.72 -2.12
CA SER A 84 -21.06 -12.25 -1.19
C SER A 84 -20.83 -11.83 0.25
N GLU A 85 -19.57 -11.83 0.71
CA GLU A 85 -19.21 -11.51 2.10
C GLU A 85 -19.08 -10.01 2.36
N ALA A 86 -18.82 -9.21 1.30
CA ALA A 86 -18.70 -7.75 1.35
C ALA A 86 -17.73 -7.21 2.43
N LEU A 87 -16.66 -7.95 2.72
CA LEU A 87 -15.63 -7.56 3.70
C LEU A 87 -14.54 -6.65 3.07
N PRO A 88 -13.82 -5.85 3.89
CA PRO A 88 -12.71 -5.05 3.42
C PRO A 88 -11.61 -5.84 2.70
N ILE A 89 -11.08 -5.25 1.61
CA ILE A 89 -10.10 -5.89 0.74
C ILE A 89 -8.82 -5.08 0.56
N GLN A 90 -7.77 -5.72 0.04
CA GLN A 90 -6.51 -5.08 -0.34
C GLN A 90 -6.35 -5.01 -1.86
N CYS A 91 -5.19 -4.49 -2.31
CA CYS A 91 -4.90 -4.23 -3.71
C CYS A 91 -5.01 -5.47 -4.62
N LEU A 92 -4.65 -6.68 -4.14
CA LEU A 92 -4.72 -7.89 -4.95
C LEU A 92 -6.14 -8.43 -5.10
N GLU A 93 -6.90 -8.45 -4.01
CA GLU A 93 -8.31 -8.85 -4.01
C GLU A 93 -9.13 -7.90 -4.90
N ALA A 94 -8.83 -6.60 -4.86
CA ALA A 94 -9.44 -5.62 -5.76
C ALA A 94 -9.16 -5.94 -7.24
N VAL A 95 -7.97 -6.46 -7.57
CA VAL A 95 -7.67 -6.94 -8.94
C VAL A 95 -8.51 -8.16 -9.29
N PHE A 96 -8.76 -9.08 -8.36
CA PHE A 96 -9.61 -10.26 -8.61
C PHE A 96 -11.05 -9.82 -8.92
N VAL A 97 -11.63 -8.95 -8.09
CA VAL A 97 -12.99 -8.43 -8.27
C VAL A 97 -13.10 -7.59 -9.54
N ALA A 98 -12.15 -6.68 -9.79
CA ALA A 98 -12.13 -5.88 -11.01
C ALA A 98 -12.06 -6.75 -12.27
N ALA A 99 -11.19 -7.76 -12.28
CA ALA A 99 -11.06 -8.68 -13.40
C ALA A 99 -12.34 -9.49 -13.61
N TYR A 100 -12.98 -9.94 -12.53
CA TYR A 100 -14.23 -10.68 -12.56
C TYR A 100 -15.40 -9.84 -13.11
N LEU A 101 -15.61 -8.63 -12.58
CA LEU A 101 -16.69 -7.72 -13.00
C LEU A 101 -16.49 -7.17 -14.43
N THR A 102 -15.30 -7.35 -15.01
CA THR A 102 -14.99 -6.99 -16.40
C THR A 102 -14.82 -8.17 -17.34
N ALA A 103 -15.10 -9.40 -16.90
CA ALA A 103 -15.11 -10.60 -17.74
C ALA A 103 -16.42 -10.77 -18.53
N HIS A 104 -16.42 -11.65 -19.54
CA HIS A 104 -17.62 -12.02 -20.29
C HIS A 104 -18.47 -13.06 -19.53
N GLY A 105 -19.78 -13.12 -19.82
CA GLY A 105 -20.59 -14.30 -19.55
C GLY A 105 -21.26 -14.38 -18.18
N MET A 106 -21.70 -13.25 -17.64
CA MET A 106 -22.39 -13.23 -16.34
C MET A 106 -23.93 -13.16 -16.51
N PRO A 107 -24.69 -14.17 -16.05
CA PRO A 107 -26.17 -14.18 -16.10
C PRO A 107 -26.83 -13.37 -14.96
N GLU A 108 -26.20 -13.34 -13.78
CA GLU A 108 -26.76 -12.73 -12.55
C GLU A 108 -26.38 -11.26 -12.38
N TYR A 109 -25.26 -10.85 -12.96
CA TYR A 109 -24.78 -9.49 -13.04
C TYR A 109 -24.48 -9.30 -14.51
N GLU A 110 -25.23 -8.53 -15.29
CA GLU A 110 -24.87 -8.35 -16.71
C GLU A 110 -23.38 -7.98 -16.74
N GLY A 111 -22.51 -8.83 -17.28
CA GLY A 111 -21.09 -8.52 -17.40
C GLY A 111 -20.91 -7.45 -18.48
N LEU A 112 -19.67 -7.06 -18.77
CA LEU A 112 -19.46 -6.34 -20.02
C LEU A 112 -19.87 -7.25 -21.18
N ASN A 113 -20.71 -6.74 -22.08
CA ASN A 113 -21.18 -7.51 -23.22
C ASN A 113 -19.97 -7.99 -24.03
N PRO A 114 -20.00 -9.19 -24.65
CA PRO A 114 -18.89 -9.71 -25.45
C PRO A 114 -18.45 -8.78 -26.60
N SER A 115 -19.32 -7.87 -27.04
CA SER A 115 -19.04 -6.84 -28.04
C SER A 115 -18.24 -5.64 -27.51
N GLN A 116 -18.02 -5.54 -26.20
CA GLN A 116 -17.33 -4.44 -25.53
C GLN A 116 -15.98 -4.91 -24.98
N GLN A 117 -15.08 -5.27 -25.91
CA GLN A 117 -13.78 -5.86 -25.59
C GLN A 117 -12.93 -4.91 -24.73
N ILE A 118 -12.61 -5.34 -23.52
CA ILE A 118 -11.67 -4.68 -22.62
C ILE A 118 -10.51 -5.64 -22.36
N ASP A 119 -9.28 -5.16 -22.56
CA ASP A 119 -8.09 -5.89 -22.12
C ASP A 119 -7.79 -5.55 -20.67
N ARG A 120 -7.40 -6.56 -19.90
CA ARG A 120 -7.29 -6.47 -18.43
C ARG A 120 -5.93 -7.01 -18.02
N VAL A 121 -4.96 -6.14 -17.83
CA VAL A 121 -3.54 -6.47 -17.66
C VAL A 121 -3.11 -6.21 -16.21
N PRO A 122 -2.63 -7.20 -15.45
CA PRO A 122 -2.14 -6.94 -14.10
C PRO A 122 -0.80 -6.21 -14.14
N ILE A 123 -0.70 -5.12 -13.37
CA ILE A 123 0.52 -4.32 -13.21
C ILE A 123 0.93 -4.35 -11.76
N SER A 124 2.12 -4.87 -11.46
CA SER A 124 2.68 -4.82 -10.10
C SER A 124 3.87 -3.88 -10.01
N PHE A 125 3.95 -3.14 -8.92
CA PHE A 125 5.05 -2.24 -8.59
C PHE A 125 5.81 -2.79 -7.39
N LYS A 126 7.13 -2.84 -7.47
CA LYS A 126 8.01 -2.97 -6.31
C LYS A 126 8.64 -1.60 -6.07
N SER A 127 8.38 -1.02 -4.92
CA SER A 127 8.94 0.27 -4.54
C SER A 127 9.72 0.19 -3.24
N ARG A 128 10.57 1.19 -2.99
CA ARG A 128 11.34 1.36 -1.77
C ARG A 128 11.03 2.73 -1.17
N SER A 129 10.85 2.78 0.14
CA SER A 129 10.83 4.02 0.92
C SER A 129 11.68 3.80 2.17
N GLY A 130 12.74 4.59 2.35
CA GLY A 130 13.83 4.25 3.27
C GLY A 130 14.42 2.87 2.95
N ASP A 131 14.52 1.99 3.94
CA ASP A 131 14.97 0.60 3.77
C ASP A 131 13.84 -0.40 3.53
N SER A 132 12.60 0.06 3.61
CA SER A 132 11.44 -0.82 3.45
C SER A 132 11.09 -1.03 1.99
N THR A 133 10.86 -2.30 1.64
CA THR A 133 10.35 -2.70 0.32
C THR A 133 8.84 -2.88 0.38
N PHE A 134 8.14 -2.24 -0.55
CA PHE A 134 6.69 -2.32 -0.69
C PHE A 134 6.30 -2.92 -2.02
N ARG A 135 5.13 -3.56 -2.05
CA ARG A 135 4.55 -4.15 -3.25
C ARG A 135 3.13 -3.66 -3.40
N HIS A 136 2.76 -3.29 -4.62
CA HIS A 136 1.43 -2.83 -4.97
C HIS A 136 1.02 -3.45 -6.30
N ILE A 137 -0.29 -3.62 -6.53
CA ILE A 137 -0.83 -4.13 -7.79
C ILE A 137 -2.13 -3.42 -8.14
N VAL A 138 -2.33 -3.20 -9.44
CA VAL A 138 -3.58 -2.68 -10.03
C VAL A 138 -3.90 -3.47 -11.30
N LEU A 139 -5.13 -3.35 -11.79
CA LEU A 139 -5.55 -3.90 -13.06
C LEU A 139 -5.57 -2.79 -14.10
N GLY A 140 -4.57 -2.77 -14.98
CA GLY A 140 -4.58 -1.91 -16.17
C GLY A 140 -5.70 -2.35 -17.10
N VAL A 141 -6.49 -1.40 -17.59
CA VAL A 141 -7.61 -1.66 -18.50
C VAL A 141 -7.41 -0.90 -19.80
N ARG A 142 -7.58 -1.58 -20.93
CA ARG A 142 -7.61 -0.96 -22.26
C ARG A 142 -8.98 -1.14 -22.86
N HIS A 143 -9.55 -0.05 -23.36
CA HIS A 143 -10.71 -0.09 -24.24
C HIS A 143 -10.40 0.77 -25.46
N GLN A 144 -10.51 0.19 -26.66
CA GLN A 144 -10.02 0.81 -27.89
C GLN A 144 -8.51 1.14 -27.77
N HIS A 145 -8.13 2.39 -28.00
CA HIS A 145 -6.73 2.84 -27.97
C HIS A 145 -6.37 3.64 -26.71
N VAL A 146 -7.22 3.60 -25.68
CA VAL A 146 -6.98 4.32 -24.43
C VAL A 146 -6.88 3.37 -23.24
N TRP A 147 -5.94 3.70 -22.37
CA TRP A 147 -5.62 2.99 -21.14
C TRP A 147 -6.14 3.73 -19.91
N GLY A 148 -6.40 2.95 -18.87
CA GLY A 148 -6.77 3.38 -17.53
C GLY A 148 -6.49 2.23 -16.56
N ALA A 149 -7.02 2.29 -15.34
CA ALA A 149 -6.82 1.23 -14.35
C ALA A 149 -7.95 1.17 -13.32
N LEU A 150 -8.15 -0.03 -12.78
CA LEU A 150 -8.99 -0.33 -11.63
C LEU A 150 -8.11 -0.89 -10.50
N GLY A 151 -8.49 -0.63 -9.26
CA GLY A 151 -7.80 -1.20 -8.11
C GLY A 151 -8.15 -0.51 -6.80
N LEU A 152 -7.45 -0.89 -5.74
CA LEU A 152 -7.63 -0.29 -4.42
C LEU A 152 -6.27 -0.05 -3.77
N SER A 153 -6.13 1.08 -3.08
CA SER A 153 -4.89 1.50 -2.45
C SER A 153 -5.21 2.38 -1.25
N ARG A 154 -4.25 2.46 -0.32
CA ARG A 154 -4.27 3.43 0.79
C ARG A 154 -4.10 4.86 0.30
N SER A 155 -3.52 5.04 -0.88
CA SER A 155 -3.39 6.33 -1.55
C SER A 155 -4.34 6.40 -2.74
N PRO A 156 -5.28 7.36 -2.79
CA PRO A 156 -6.20 7.52 -3.93
C PRO A 156 -5.47 7.70 -5.26
N ALA A 157 -4.28 8.31 -5.24
CA ALA A 157 -3.46 8.52 -6.42
C ALA A 157 -2.81 7.23 -6.97
N LEU A 158 -2.84 6.12 -6.20
CA LEU A 158 -2.25 4.83 -6.54
C LEU A 158 -3.31 3.73 -6.76
N MET A 159 -4.58 4.06 -6.93
CA MET A 159 -5.65 3.11 -7.25
C MET A 159 -6.15 3.28 -8.68
N ASN A 160 -7.33 3.85 -8.93
CA ASN A 160 -7.92 3.97 -10.26
C ASN A 160 -7.30 5.07 -11.11
N LYS A 161 -7.42 4.88 -12.43
CA LYS A 161 -7.03 5.85 -13.45
C LYS A 161 -8.08 5.85 -14.55
N ASP A 162 -8.59 7.02 -14.91
CA ASP A 162 -9.57 7.15 -15.98
C ASP A 162 -9.01 6.65 -17.33
N LEU A 163 -9.90 6.20 -18.22
CA LEU A 163 -9.55 5.84 -19.60
C LEU A 163 -9.16 7.08 -20.41
N LYS A 164 -7.90 7.51 -20.30
CA LYS A 164 -7.34 8.71 -20.95
C LYS A 164 -5.91 8.59 -21.45
N TYR A 165 -5.17 7.55 -21.05
CA TYR A 165 -3.75 7.41 -21.38
C TYR A 165 -3.60 6.80 -22.77
N LYS A 166 -2.70 7.33 -23.61
CA LYS A 166 -2.58 6.93 -25.03
C LYS A 166 -1.73 5.67 -25.19
N SER A 167 -0.78 5.46 -24.29
CA SER A 167 0.03 4.24 -24.20
C SER A 167 -0.11 3.60 -22.82
N PHE A 168 0.38 2.36 -22.70
CA PHE A 168 0.44 1.70 -21.41
C PHE A 168 1.57 2.27 -20.55
N SER A 169 2.67 2.66 -21.19
CA SER A 169 3.77 3.36 -20.53
C SER A 169 3.33 4.69 -19.92
N ASP A 170 2.45 5.48 -20.58
CA ASP A 170 1.90 6.73 -20.02
C ASP A 170 1.15 6.47 -18.71
N LEU A 171 0.34 5.41 -18.67
CA LEU A 171 -0.36 4.97 -17.46
C LEU A 171 0.64 4.57 -16.36
N VAL A 172 1.68 3.80 -16.69
CA VAL A 172 2.70 3.37 -15.74
C VAL A 172 3.52 4.56 -15.21
N ALA A 173 3.86 5.54 -16.07
CA ALA A 173 4.56 6.76 -15.70
C ALA A 173 3.77 7.55 -14.65
N ASP A 174 2.46 7.69 -14.84
CA ASP A 174 1.58 8.36 -13.88
C ASP A 174 1.60 7.67 -12.50
N TYR A 175 1.60 6.33 -12.44
CA TYR A 175 1.79 5.63 -11.17
C TYR A 175 3.16 5.91 -10.55
N ILE A 176 4.24 5.87 -11.34
CA ILE A 176 5.60 6.14 -10.85
C ILE A 176 5.68 7.54 -10.25
N GLU A 177 5.13 8.55 -10.93
CA GLU A 177 5.06 9.92 -10.42
C GLU A 177 4.29 10.00 -9.10
N ASN A 178 3.16 9.29 -8.99
CA ASN A 178 2.37 9.26 -7.76
C ASN A 178 3.04 8.47 -6.63
N PHE A 179 3.88 7.48 -6.93
CA PHE A 179 4.74 6.84 -5.93
C PHE A 179 5.78 7.83 -5.39
N VAL A 180 6.39 8.64 -6.27
CA VAL A 180 7.36 9.67 -5.87
C VAL A 180 6.69 10.70 -4.94
N LYS A 181 5.46 11.12 -5.23
CA LYS A 181 4.67 12.01 -4.34
C LYS A 181 4.43 11.41 -2.96
N CYS A 182 4.33 10.08 -2.87
CA CYS A 182 4.25 9.35 -1.60
C CYS A 182 5.62 8.96 -1.04
N GLN A 183 6.73 9.42 -1.63
CA GLN A 183 8.10 9.21 -1.15
C GLN A 183 8.57 7.76 -1.28
N HIS A 184 8.08 7.12 -2.34
CA HIS A 184 8.52 5.82 -2.79
C HIS A 184 9.30 5.99 -4.10
N GLN A 185 10.44 5.30 -4.20
CA GLN A 185 11.10 5.06 -5.47
C GLN A 185 10.63 3.71 -6.03
N VAL A 186 10.02 3.72 -7.21
CA VAL A 186 9.69 2.45 -7.90
C VAL A 186 10.97 1.84 -8.43
N THR A 187 11.31 0.64 -7.94
CA THR A 187 12.52 -0.10 -8.31
C THR A 187 12.28 -1.10 -9.43
N LYS A 188 11.09 -1.71 -9.46
CA LYS A 188 10.70 -2.67 -10.50
C LYS A 188 9.23 -2.51 -10.88
N VAL A 189 8.97 -2.75 -12.17
CA VAL A 189 7.63 -2.91 -12.73
C VAL A 189 7.50 -4.33 -13.26
N TYR A 190 6.39 -4.97 -12.92
CA TYR A 190 6.00 -6.26 -13.45
C TYR A 190 4.71 -6.11 -14.25
N VAL A 191 4.69 -6.65 -15.46
CA VAL A 191 3.51 -6.69 -16.32
C VAL A 191 3.17 -8.15 -16.61
N GLY A 192 1.93 -8.54 -16.35
CA GLY A 192 1.43 -9.86 -16.69
C GLY A 192 0.76 -9.92 -18.06
N PHE A 193 0.25 -11.09 -18.43
CA PHE A 193 -0.63 -11.20 -19.59
C PHE A 193 -2.06 -10.74 -19.28
N PRO A 194 -2.84 -10.35 -20.31
CA PRO A 194 -4.26 -10.06 -20.14
C PRO A 194 -5.02 -11.22 -19.49
N PHE A 195 -5.95 -10.93 -18.60
CA PHE A 195 -6.82 -11.95 -18.02
C PHE A 195 -7.69 -12.61 -19.10
N SER A 196 -7.95 -13.91 -18.95
CA SER A 196 -8.95 -14.62 -19.76
C SER A 196 -10.36 -14.13 -19.44
N HIS A 197 -11.16 -13.91 -20.48
CA HIS A 197 -12.58 -13.56 -20.34
C HIS A 197 -13.45 -14.77 -19.98
N ASP A 198 -12.93 -15.98 -20.15
CA ASP A 198 -13.56 -17.21 -19.67
C ASP A 198 -13.37 -17.34 -18.16
N ILE A 199 -14.46 -17.11 -17.42
CA ILE A 199 -14.46 -17.21 -15.95
C ILE A 199 -14.32 -18.65 -15.43
N HIS A 200 -14.44 -19.65 -16.31
CA HIS A 200 -14.32 -21.06 -15.97
C HIS A 200 -12.97 -21.67 -16.37
N SER A 201 -12.08 -20.86 -16.98
CA SER A 201 -10.75 -21.31 -17.40
C SER A 201 -9.95 -21.91 -16.25
N SER A 202 -9.38 -23.10 -16.50
CA SER A 202 -8.47 -23.80 -15.60
C SER A 202 -7.02 -23.30 -15.72
N GLU A 203 -6.73 -22.40 -16.66
CA GLU A 203 -5.41 -21.83 -16.87
C GLU A 203 -5.00 -20.93 -15.70
N LYS A 204 -3.69 -20.83 -15.47
CA LYS A 204 -3.11 -19.97 -14.43
C LYS A 204 -2.91 -18.54 -14.94
N VAL A 205 -3.11 -17.58 -14.05
CA VAL A 205 -2.82 -16.17 -14.34
C VAL A 205 -1.31 -15.95 -14.42
N GLN A 206 -0.86 -15.35 -15.52
CA GLN A 206 0.55 -15.01 -15.72
C GLN A 206 0.82 -13.59 -15.22
N TRP A 207 1.14 -13.45 -13.93
CA TRP A 207 1.21 -12.16 -13.23
C TRP A 207 2.44 -11.29 -13.54
N ARG A 208 3.57 -11.89 -13.90
CA ARG A 208 4.90 -11.24 -13.90
C ARG A 208 5.74 -11.70 -15.10
N VAL A 209 5.14 -11.63 -16.29
CA VAL A 209 5.80 -12.07 -17.53
C VAL A 209 6.93 -11.12 -17.90
N LEU A 210 6.64 -9.83 -18.03
CA LEU A 210 7.65 -8.81 -18.18
C LEU A 210 8.06 -8.30 -16.79
N ASN A 211 9.36 -8.28 -16.50
CA ASN A 211 9.91 -7.84 -15.21
C ASN A 211 11.11 -6.94 -15.45
N ILE A 212 10.91 -5.63 -15.28
CA ILE A 212 11.93 -4.62 -15.59
C ILE A 212 12.35 -3.92 -14.29
N LYS A 213 13.67 -3.87 -14.07
CA LYS A 213 14.28 -2.99 -13.07
C LYS A 213 14.40 -1.58 -13.64
N ILE A 214 13.41 -0.75 -13.39
CA ILE A 214 13.30 0.55 -14.07
C ILE A 214 14.39 1.55 -13.65
N VAL A 215 15.02 1.35 -12.49
CA VAL A 215 16.12 2.22 -12.00
C VAL A 215 17.45 1.96 -12.69
N GLU A 216 17.59 0.85 -13.41
CA GLU A 216 18.83 0.48 -14.12
C GLU A 216 18.83 0.96 -15.59
N HIS A 217 17.73 1.55 -16.07
CA HIS A 217 17.51 1.86 -17.48
C HIS A 217 16.80 3.21 -17.66
N PRO A 218 17.08 3.97 -18.73
CA PRO A 218 16.34 5.18 -19.07
C PRO A 218 14.85 4.90 -19.28
N TRP A 219 13.99 5.81 -18.81
CA TRP A 219 12.53 5.63 -18.88
C TRP A 219 12.01 5.44 -20.31
N GLU A 220 12.54 6.18 -21.29
CA GLU A 220 12.12 6.07 -22.70
C GLU A 220 12.30 4.64 -23.25
N ALA A 221 13.43 4.01 -22.97
CA ALA A 221 13.70 2.64 -23.40
C ALA A 221 12.83 1.61 -22.64
N VAL A 222 12.57 1.85 -21.35
CA VAL A 222 11.66 1.05 -20.53
C VAL A 222 10.22 1.15 -21.07
N ALA A 223 9.76 2.37 -21.36
CA ALA A 223 8.44 2.66 -21.92
C ALA A 223 8.23 1.93 -23.25
N ALA A 224 9.23 2.00 -24.15
CA ALA A 224 9.18 1.30 -25.43
C ALA A 224 9.02 -0.24 -25.27
N GLN A 225 9.73 -0.86 -24.31
CA GLN A 225 9.57 -2.30 -24.04
C GLN A 225 8.22 -2.66 -23.42
N ILE A 226 7.72 -1.81 -22.52
CA ILE A 226 6.41 -1.99 -21.89
C ILE A 226 5.29 -1.91 -22.95
N ASP A 227 5.35 -0.94 -23.85
CA ASP A 227 4.36 -0.79 -24.93
C ASP A 227 4.48 -1.88 -25.99
N LEU A 228 5.70 -2.29 -26.36
CA LEU A 228 5.92 -3.44 -27.24
C LEU A 228 5.32 -4.72 -26.65
N PHE A 229 5.55 -4.98 -25.37
CA PHE A 229 5.07 -6.18 -24.69
C PHE A 229 3.54 -6.24 -24.68
N THR A 230 2.87 -5.14 -24.35
CA THR A 230 1.40 -5.10 -24.33
C THR A 230 0.79 -5.27 -25.72
N ARG A 231 1.45 -4.76 -26.76
CA ARG A 231 1.04 -4.95 -28.16
C ARG A 231 1.16 -6.40 -28.61
N GLU A 232 2.25 -7.09 -28.26
CA GLU A 232 2.50 -8.49 -28.65
C GLU A 232 1.90 -9.53 -27.66
N SER A 233 1.28 -9.09 -26.56
CA SER A 233 0.85 -9.96 -25.46
C SER A 233 -0.05 -11.13 -25.90
N SER A 234 -0.97 -10.92 -26.85
CA SER A 234 -1.84 -11.96 -27.38
C SER A 234 -1.09 -13.06 -28.13
N GLU A 235 -0.09 -12.69 -28.93
CA GLU A 235 0.74 -13.66 -29.68
C GLU A 235 1.65 -14.44 -28.74
N LEU A 236 2.28 -13.73 -27.79
CA LEU A 236 3.13 -14.34 -26.76
C LEU A 236 2.35 -15.32 -25.88
N MET A 237 1.15 -14.94 -25.47
CA MET A 237 0.24 -15.79 -24.69
C MET A 237 -0.21 -17.02 -25.49
N SER A 238 -0.58 -16.84 -26.76
CA SER A 238 -0.97 -17.95 -27.64
C SER A 238 0.18 -18.95 -27.84
N HIS A 239 1.41 -18.45 -27.99
CA HIS A 239 2.59 -19.30 -28.07
C HIS A 239 2.82 -20.05 -26.75
N LEU A 240 2.74 -19.36 -25.61
CA LEU A 240 2.89 -19.98 -24.29
C LEU A 240 1.86 -21.09 -24.07
N HIS A 241 0.62 -20.90 -24.49
CA HIS A 241 -0.43 -21.92 -24.32
C HIS A 241 -0.19 -23.15 -25.18
N ARG A 242 0.39 -22.98 -26.37
CA ARG A 242 0.69 -24.08 -27.31
C ARG A 242 1.96 -24.84 -26.93
N VAL A 243 3.01 -24.13 -26.49
CA VAL A 243 4.36 -24.69 -26.31
C VAL A 243 4.69 -24.95 -24.84
N GLY A 244 4.03 -24.26 -23.90
CA GLY A 244 4.29 -24.32 -22.47
C GLY A 244 5.39 -23.36 -21.99
N GLU A 245 6.12 -22.74 -22.91
CA GLU A 245 7.20 -21.77 -22.63
C GLU A 245 7.07 -20.51 -23.51
N LEU A 246 7.78 -19.44 -23.17
CA LEU A 246 7.84 -18.23 -24.01
C LEU A 246 8.75 -18.48 -25.24
N PRO A 247 8.53 -17.78 -26.37
CA PRO A 247 9.40 -17.92 -27.53
C PRO A 247 10.87 -17.62 -27.21
N ASP A 248 11.81 -18.32 -27.86
CA ASP A 248 13.25 -18.08 -27.66
C ASP A 248 13.65 -16.61 -27.93
N SER A 249 13.01 -16.00 -28.94
CA SER A 249 13.20 -14.59 -29.30
C SER A 249 12.70 -13.59 -28.25
N PHE A 250 12.00 -14.04 -27.21
CA PHE A 250 11.50 -13.16 -26.15
C PHE A 250 12.64 -12.42 -25.44
N ARG A 251 13.77 -13.09 -25.19
CA ARG A 251 14.91 -12.46 -24.49
C ARG A 251 15.55 -11.36 -25.34
N ASP A 252 15.65 -11.59 -26.64
CA ASP A 252 16.22 -10.63 -27.59
C ASP A 252 15.29 -9.43 -27.80
N LYS A 253 13.97 -9.68 -27.86
CA LYS A 253 12.95 -8.63 -27.99
C LYS A 253 12.77 -7.79 -26.72
N PHE A 254 12.95 -8.38 -25.54
CA PHE A 254 12.76 -7.72 -24.24
C PHE A 254 14.04 -7.75 -23.38
N PRO A 255 15.11 -7.05 -23.79
CA PRO A 255 16.42 -7.18 -23.15
C PRO A 255 16.46 -6.65 -21.71
N PHE A 256 15.46 -5.87 -21.25
CA PHE A 256 15.39 -5.44 -19.84
C PHE A 256 14.61 -6.41 -18.96
N HIS A 257 14.03 -7.47 -19.52
CA HIS A 257 13.40 -8.53 -18.74
C HIS A 257 14.45 -9.27 -17.90
N LYS A 258 14.29 -9.23 -16.58
CA LYS A 258 15.09 -10.03 -15.65
C LYS A 258 14.20 -11.11 -15.03
N PRO A 259 14.36 -12.40 -15.38
CA PRO A 259 13.55 -13.44 -14.76
C PRO A 259 13.82 -13.49 -13.24
N PRO A 260 12.85 -13.96 -12.43
CA PRO A 260 13.12 -14.26 -11.03
C PRO A 260 14.31 -15.22 -10.93
N LYS A 261 15.24 -14.98 -9.99
CA LYS A 261 16.30 -15.95 -9.70
C LYS A 261 15.60 -17.26 -9.29
N ARG A 262 15.80 -18.34 -10.06
CA ARG A 262 15.39 -19.69 -9.60
C ARG A 262 16.21 -19.99 -8.34
N PRO A 263 15.62 -20.55 -7.27
CA PRO A 263 16.43 -21.08 -6.18
C PRO A 263 17.41 -22.10 -6.79
N HIS A 264 18.68 -22.00 -6.39
CA HIS A 264 19.70 -22.93 -6.87
C HIS A 264 19.31 -24.36 -6.47
N GLY A 265 19.10 -25.22 -7.47
CA GLY A 265 18.94 -26.66 -7.28
C GLY A 265 17.65 -27.25 -7.83
N SER A 266 17.63 -27.57 -9.13
CA SER A 266 16.90 -28.75 -9.65
C SER A 266 17.22 -28.93 -11.14
N VAL A 267 18.20 -29.78 -11.43
CA VAL A 267 18.36 -30.43 -12.72
C VAL A 267 17.50 -31.71 -12.68
N GLY A 268 16.60 -31.86 -13.66
CA GLY A 268 16.02 -33.10 -14.23
C GLY A 268 15.54 -34.24 -13.32
N GLY A 269 14.25 -34.60 -13.43
CA GLY A 269 13.74 -35.92 -13.03
C GLY A 269 12.22 -35.98 -12.81
N ASN A 270 11.56 -36.95 -13.44
CA ASN A 270 10.10 -37.19 -13.49
C ASN A 270 9.35 -37.27 -12.13
N HIS A 271 8.08 -36.86 -12.17
CA HIS A 271 6.97 -36.97 -11.19
C HIS A 271 6.75 -38.35 -10.49
N PRO A 272 5.84 -38.52 -9.47
CA PRO A 272 4.88 -37.58 -8.85
C PRO A 272 4.70 -37.64 -7.29
N ARG A 273 3.89 -36.68 -6.79
CA ARG A 273 2.99 -36.67 -5.62
C ARG A 273 3.50 -36.26 -4.22
N THR A 274 2.72 -35.28 -3.70
CA THR A 274 2.37 -34.96 -2.30
C THR A 274 3.48 -34.53 -1.34
N ARG A 275 3.49 -33.23 -1.00
CA ARG A 275 3.17 -32.76 0.37
C ARG A 275 2.85 -31.26 0.36
N SER A 276 1.76 -30.92 1.03
CA SER A 276 1.32 -29.57 1.35
C SER A 276 2.23 -28.99 2.41
N GLU A 277 2.88 -27.85 2.14
CA GLU A 277 3.47 -27.00 3.18
C GLU A 277 3.12 -25.54 2.93
N SER A 278 2.46 -24.99 3.94
CA SER A 278 2.14 -23.59 4.17
C SER A 278 3.41 -22.83 4.54
N GLU A 279 3.86 -21.91 3.69
CA GLU A 279 5.00 -21.05 4.01
C GLU A 279 4.53 -19.81 4.79
N THR A 280 4.68 -19.94 6.10
CA THR A 280 4.78 -18.89 7.09
C THR A 280 5.99 -18.00 6.79
N LEU A 281 5.81 -16.69 6.89
CA LEU A 281 6.88 -15.71 6.75
C LEU A 281 7.81 -15.73 7.97
N GLY A 282 9.11 -15.89 7.72
CA GLY A 282 10.15 -15.25 8.52
C GLY A 282 11.17 -16.17 9.18
N ALA A 283 12.35 -16.28 8.57
CA ALA A 283 13.64 -16.26 9.26
C ALA A 283 14.71 -15.73 8.29
N PRO A 284 15.74 -15.02 8.78
CA PRO A 284 16.79 -14.42 7.96
C PRO A 284 17.85 -15.46 7.64
N ASP A 285 18.39 -15.43 6.43
CA ASP A 285 19.55 -16.25 6.09
C ASP A 285 20.75 -15.34 5.78
N ASP A 286 21.86 -15.74 6.39
CA ASP A 286 23.17 -15.13 6.38
C ASP A 286 23.73 -14.98 4.97
N HIS A 287 24.50 -13.92 4.70
CA HIS A 287 25.68 -14.00 3.84
C HIS A 287 26.66 -12.85 4.11
N GLU A 288 27.84 -13.26 4.57
CA GLU A 288 29.20 -12.83 4.25
C GLU A 288 29.54 -11.32 4.24
N VAL A 289 30.38 -10.98 5.22
CA VAL A 289 31.09 -9.73 5.41
C VAL A 289 32.17 -9.56 4.34
N VAL A 290 32.07 -8.48 3.56
CA VAL A 290 33.20 -7.92 2.81
C VAL A 290 33.72 -6.72 3.63
N PRO A 291 35.03 -6.60 3.94
CA PRO A 291 35.52 -5.45 4.69
C PRO A 291 35.48 -4.22 3.76
N LEU A 292 34.61 -3.26 4.09
CA LEU A 292 34.65 -1.91 3.52
C LEU A 292 35.40 -1.02 4.50
N GLU A 293 36.38 -0.28 4.00
CA GLU A 293 37.11 0.76 4.72
C GLU A 293 36.14 1.67 5.50
N GLU A 294 36.46 1.93 6.77
CA GLU A 294 35.69 2.84 7.61
C GLU A 294 35.69 4.25 7.00
N PRO A 295 34.52 4.85 6.70
CA PRO A 295 34.47 6.25 6.34
C PRO A 295 34.72 7.09 7.59
N ALA A 296 35.54 8.12 7.46
CA ALA A 296 35.79 9.11 8.50
C ALA A 296 34.46 9.64 9.10
N PRO A 297 34.43 9.98 10.40
CA PRO A 297 33.21 10.44 11.06
C PRO A 297 32.64 11.67 10.35
N VAL A 298 31.38 11.55 9.93
CA VAL A 298 30.62 12.63 9.32
C VAL A 298 30.30 13.65 10.41
N ILE A 299 30.92 14.82 10.35
CA ILE A 299 30.60 15.96 11.22
C ILE A 299 29.18 16.44 10.87
N VAL A 300 28.28 16.44 11.85
CA VAL A 300 26.86 16.78 11.69
C VAL A 300 26.61 18.20 12.17
N ASP A 301 26.10 19.06 11.29
CA ASP A 301 25.63 20.39 11.69
C ASP A 301 24.35 20.29 12.54
N THR A 302 24.48 20.50 13.85
CA THR A 302 23.42 20.44 14.87
C THR A 302 22.31 21.48 14.71
N ARG A 303 22.47 22.45 13.79
CA ARG A 303 21.47 23.49 13.51
C ARG A 303 20.37 23.05 12.53
N ARG A 304 20.47 21.87 11.92
CA ARG A 304 19.47 21.37 10.95
C ARG A 304 18.41 20.51 11.63
N LEU A 305 17.13 20.86 11.46
CA LEU A 305 16.00 19.98 11.80
C LEU A 305 16.12 18.68 11.01
N LEU A 306 16.33 17.56 11.70
CA LEU A 306 16.51 16.23 11.09
C LEU A 306 15.17 15.59 10.70
N LEU A 307 14.10 16.00 11.36
CA LEU A 307 12.73 15.57 11.14
C LEU A 307 11.91 16.71 10.52
N ARG A 308 11.22 16.46 9.41
CA ARG A 308 10.25 17.39 8.81
C ARG A 308 8.85 16.75 8.76
N PRO A 309 7.86 17.27 9.49
CA PRO A 309 6.47 16.85 9.34
C PRO A 309 5.82 17.50 8.10
N ALA A 310 4.93 16.76 7.43
CA ALA A 310 4.14 17.26 6.30
C ALA A 310 2.69 16.73 6.35
N PRO A 311 1.64 17.56 6.18
CA PRO A 311 1.69 19.01 6.03
C PRO A 311 2.20 19.69 7.30
N GLU A 312 2.73 20.91 7.17
CA GLU A 312 3.20 21.73 8.31
C GLU A 312 2.05 22.18 9.23
N MET A 313 0.81 22.08 8.75
CA MET A 313 -0.41 22.27 9.54
C MET A 313 -1.47 21.26 9.12
N VAL A 314 -2.10 20.59 10.09
CA VAL A 314 -3.14 19.59 9.84
C VAL A 314 -4.53 20.24 9.91
N ARG A 315 -5.43 19.91 8.99
CA ARG A 315 -6.81 20.44 8.97
C ARG A 315 -7.82 19.31 9.04
N PHE A 316 -8.66 19.32 10.08
CA PHE A 316 -9.73 18.37 10.27
C PHE A 316 -11.07 18.95 9.78
N GLN A 317 -11.78 18.18 8.97
CA GLN A 317 -13.13 18.54 8.52
C GLN A 317 -14.16 17.72 9.26
N ARG A 318 -15.22 18.37 9.76
CA ARG A 318 -16.31 17.67 10.44
C ARG A 318 -16.91 16.56 9.57
N GLN A 319 -17.14 15.41 10.19
CA GLN A 319 -17.87 14.31 9.57
C GLN A 319 -19.37 14.51 9.81
N PRO A 320 -20.21 14.59 8.76
CA PRO A 320 -21.66 14.70 8.94
C PRO A 320 -22.18 13.43 9.63
N SER A 321 -22.83 13.59 10.78
CA SER A 321 -23.54 12.50 11.47
C SER A 321 -25.01 12.87 11.59
N ALA A 322 -25.89 11.95 11.19
CA ALA A 322 -27.34 12.11 11.30
C ALA A 322 -27.87 11.84 12.71
N THR A 323 -27.06 11.19 13.57
CA THR A 323 -27.43 10.80 14.93
C THR A 323 -26.70 11.65 15.97
N PRO A 324 -27.38 12.04 17.07
CA PRO A 324 -26.75 12.70 18.20
C PRO A 324 -25.69 11.77 18.81
N SER A 325 -24.44 12.23 18.87
CA SER A 325 -23.32 11.53 19.49
C SER A 325 -22.76 12.36 20.64
N ALA A 326 -22.21 11.68 21.65
CA ALA A 326 -21.45 12.31 22.73
C ALA A 326 -20.16 12.98 22.21
N PHE A 327 -19.72 12.64 20.99
CA PHE A 327 -18.54 13.19 20.34
C PHE A 327 -18.85 13.69 18.92
N VAL A 328 -18.22 14.80 18.55
CA VAL A 328 -18.13 15.33 17.20
C VAL A 328 -16.90 14.72 16.54
N GLU A 329 -17.12 13.84 15.57
CA GLU A 329 -16.05 13.20 14.81
C GLU A 329 -15.63 14.03 13.58
N PHE A 330 -14.34 13.93 13.26
CA PHE A 330 -13.76 14.58 12.09
C PHE A 330 -13.20 13.52 11.12
N LYS A 331 -13.20 13.85 9.83
CA LYS A 331 -12.61 13.00 8.79
C LYS A 331 -11.15 12.69 9.14
N PRO A 332 -10.70 11.43 9.01
CA PRO A 332 -9.31 11.08 9.23
C PRO A 332 -8.37 11.84 8.27
N VAL A 333 -7.19 12.21 8.76
CA VAL A 333 -6.15 12.91 8.00
C VAL A 333 -4.84 12.15 8.11
N ASN A 334 -4.00 12.19 7.07
CA ASN A 334 -2.65 11.64 7.14
C ASN A 334 -1.63 12.76 7.29
N MET A 335 -0.65 12.55 8.16
CA MET A 335 0.55 13.34 8.31
C MET A 335 1.76 12.45 7.99
N TYR A 336 2.81 13.00 7.42
CA TYR A 336 4.02 12.30 7.01
C TYR A 336 5.18 12.81 7.85
N LEU A 337 5.98 11.90 8.37
CA LEU A 337 7.19 12.19 9.15
C LEU A 337 8.41 11.92 8.28
N HIS A 338 9.17 12.96 7.92
CA HIS A 338 10.30 12.88 7.01
C HIS A 338 11.60 12.92 7.80
N ASN A 339 12.35 11.83 7.81
CA ASN A 339 13.71 11.84 8.30
C ASN A 339 14.64 12.29 7.15
N GLU A 340 15.12 13.53 7.18
CA GLU A 340 16.02 14.09 6.16
C GLU A 340 17.50 13.81 6.49
N SER A 341 17.77 13.21 7.66
CA SER A 341 19.13 12.97 8.14
C SER A 341 19.73 11.65 7.63
N ALA A 342 21.05 11.51 7.84
CA ALA A 342 21.78 10.26 7.63
C ALA A 342 21.63 9.26 8.79
N TYR A 343 20.90 9.63 9.86
CA TYR A 343 20.76 8.82 11.06
C TYR A 343 19.37 8.21 11.15
N PRO A 344 19.22 6.99 11.69
CA PRO A 344 17.92 6.55 12.19
C PRO A 344 17.41 7.56 13.23
N LEU A 345 16.13 7.94 13.12
CA LEU A 345 15.48 8.79 14.12
C LEU A 345 14.47 7.94 14.89
N GLN A 346 14.58 7.97 16.21
CA GLN A 346 13.46 7.61 17.06
C GLN A 346 12.61 8.87 17.25
N VAL A 347 11.32 8.81 16.91
CA VAL A 347 10.40 9.94 16.96
C VAL A 347 9.25 9.61 17.88
N ASP A 348 9.18 10.24 19.04
CA ASP A 348 8.11 10.10 20.00
C ASP A 348 7.06 11.19 19.75
N VAL A 349 5.86 10.76 19.33
CA VAL A 349 4.73 11.63 19.02
C VAL A 349 3.83 11.72 20.23
N VAL A 350 3.65 12.90 20.81
CA VAL A 350 2.80 13.13 21.99
C VAL A 350 1.44 13.69 21.53
N PRO A 351 0.41 12.84 21.34
CA PRO A 351 -0.89 13.32 20.91
C PRO A 351 -1.58 14.14 22.02
N PRO A 352 -2.18 15.30 21.68
CA PRO A 352 -3.00 16.06 22.61
C PRO A 352 -4.31 15.34 22.91
N LYS A 353 -5.06 15.90 23.87
CA LYS A 353 -6.34 15.33 24.29
C LYS A 353 -7.28 15.23 23.08
N TYR A 354 -7.85 14.04 22.87
CA TYR A 354 -8.80 13.75 21.79
C TYR A 354 -8.23 13.54 20.37
N LEU A 355 -6.90 13.60 20.20
CA LEU A 355 -6.22 13.23 18.96
C LEU A 355 -5.66 11.81 19.08
N LEU A 356 -5.83 10.99 18.04
CA LEU A 356 -5.38 9.60 17.97
C LEU A 356 -4.46 9.38 16.78
N VAL A 357 -3.29 8.79 17.04
CA VAL A 357 -2.40 8.25 16.01
C VAL A 357 -2.81 6.81 15.66
N VAL A 358 -3.22 6.58 14.43
CA VAL A 358 -3.77 5.31 13.96
C VAL A 358 -2.66 4.28 13.73
N GLY A 359 -2.82 3.07 14.28
CA GLY A 359 -1.96 1.92 13.97
C GLY A 359 -0.59 1.91 14.67
N LYS A 360 -0.35 2.75 15.69
CA LYS A 360 0.93 2.79 16.43
C LYS A 360 0.76 2.81 17.95
N PRO A 361 1.31 1.83 18.70
CA PRO A 361 1.13 1.73 20.14
C PRO A 361 1.63 2.98 20.86
N LEU A 362 0.77 3.58 21.68
CA LEU A 362 1.06 4.66 22.60
C LEU A 362 1.71 4.02 23.81
N VAL A 363 2.89 4.49 24.18
CA VAL A 363 3.68 4.06 25.32
C VAL A 363 3.28 4.93 26.49
N LYS A 364 2.93 4.30 27.61
CA LYS A 364 2.48 4.96 28.84
C LYS A 364 3.38 4.71 30.03
N VAL A 365 4.19 3.67 29.96
CA VAL A 365 4.95 3.19 31.09
C VAL A 365 6.39 3.27 30.66
N ASP A 366 7.22 3.85 31.51
CA ASP A 366 8.66 3.85 31.30
C ASP A 366 9.17 2.40 31.45
N GLU A 367 9.78 1.87 30.40
CA GLU A 367 10.19 0.45 30.34
C GLU A 367 11.30 0.12 31.36
N ALA A 368 12.08 1.12 31.80
CA ALA A 368 13.19 0.91 32.74
C ALA A 368 12.74 0.97 34.21
N SER A 369 11.78 1.84 34.52
CA SER A 369 11.33 2.09 35.90
C SER A 369 9.94 1.52 36.22
N GLY A 370 9.16 1.14 35.20
CA GLY A 370 7.78 0.68 35.36
C GLY A 370 6.79 1.77 35.80
N ALA A 371 7.23 3.04 35.86
CA ALA A 371 6.39 4.15 36.27
C ALA A 371 5.45 4.61 35.15
N LYS A 372 4.24 5.07 35.52
CA LYS A 372 3.31 5.70 34.56
C LYS A 372 3.86 7.06 34.12
N LEU A 373 3.89 7.28 32.81
CA LEU A 373 4.26 8.53 32.15
C LEU A 373 3.10 9.53 32.23
N ASP A 374 3.43 10.77 32.57
CA ASP A 374 2.47 11.88 32.58
C ASP A 374 1.99 12.24 31.16
N GLN A 375 2.85 12.06 30.16
CA GLN A 375 2.55 12.29 28.74
C GLN A 375 2.84 11.01 27.94
N PRO A 376 1.81 10.24 27.56
CA PRO A 376 2.01 9.09 26.69
C PRO A 376 2.38 9.51 25.27
N TYR A 377 3.15 8.68 24.57
CA TYR A 377 3.64 8.98 23.21
C TYR A 377 3.59 7.76 22.29
N CYS A 378 3.49 7.96 20.98
CA CYS A 378 3.63 6.91 19.97
C CYS A 378 5.05 6.91 19.42
N ARG A 379 5.73 5.77 19.45
CA ARG A 379 7.12 5.68 18.98
C ARG A 379 7.27 5.31 17.50
N PHE A 380 7.86 6.27 16.82
CA PHE A 380 8.48 6.32 15.51
C PHE A 380 9.86 5.67 15.52
N LEU A 381 10.18 4.70 14.64
CA LEU A 381 11.57 4.46 14.26
C LEU A 381 11.68 4.68 12.75
N LEU A 382 12.27 5.81 12.37
CA LEU A 382 12.44 6.24 11.00
C LEU A 382 13.87 5.92 10.59
N GLN A 383 14.02 5.16 9.50
CA GLN A 383 15.34 4.92 8.91
C GLN A 383 15.89 6.22 8.28
N PRO A 384 17.22 6.34 8.09
CA PRO A 384 17.82 7.45 7.37
C PRO A 384 17.09 7.72 6.05
N ARG A 385 16.86 8.99 5.71
CA ARG A 385 16.25 9.40 4.42
C ARG A 385 14.92 8.67 4.11
N SER A 386 14.11 8.42 5.14
CA SER A 386 12.84 7.70 5.02
C SER A 386 11.65 8.55 5.43
N ILE A 387 10.47 8.18 4.93
CA ILE A 387 9.22 8.85 5.25
C ILE A 387 8.21 7.82 5.73
N VAL A 388 7.53 8.16 6.83
CA VAL A 388 6.50 7.32 7.43
C VAL A 388 5.18 8.06 7.43
N SER A 389 4.13 7.41 6.91
CA SER A 389 2.76 7.91 7.01
C SER A 389 2.20 7.61 8.40
N MET A 390 1.59 8.63 8.98
CA MET A 390 0.94 8.65 10.28
C MET A 390 -0.52 9.06 10.08
N GLY A 391 -1.43 8.10 10.24
CA GLY A 391 -2.86 8.40 10.23
C GLY A 391 -3.28 9.08 11.53
N LEU A 392 -4.11 10.12 11.43
CA LEU A 392 -4.63 10.90 12.55
C LEU A 392 -6.17 10.84 12.54
N ARG A 393 -6.75 10.56 13.71
CA ARG A 393 -8.19 10.67 13.98
C ARG A 393 -8.41 11.66 15.10
N PHE A 394 -9.44 12.50 14.96
CA PHE A 394 -9.76 13.55 15.93
C PHE A 394 -11.26 13.51 16.24
N ALA A 395 -11.61 13.57 17.53
CA ALA A 395 -13.01 13.53 17.97
C ALA A 395 -13.23 14.30 19.28
N LEU A 396 -13.98 15.41 19.23
CA LEU A 396 -14.19 16.28 20.39
C LEU A 396 -15.49 15.94 21.13
N PRO A 397 -15.56 16.02 22.47
CA PRO A 397 -16.82 15.93 23.19
C PRO A 397 -17.81 17.02 22.73
N SER A 398 -19.09 16.68 22.56
CA SER A 398 -20.12 17.64 22.12
C SER A 398 -20.35 18.80 23.11
N THR A 399 -19.85 18.67 24.34
CA THR A 399 -19.90 19.69 25.40
C THR A 399 -18.61 20.50 25.53
N ALA A 400 -17.58 20.20 24.74
CA ALA A 400 -16.32 20.93 24.79
C ALA A 400 -16.51 22.33 24.21
N ASP A 401 -15.96 23.34 24.89
CA ASP A 401 -16.04 24.72 24.46
C ASP A 401 -15.37 24.88 23.08
N SER A 402 -16.06 25.52 22.14
CA SER A 402 -15.60 25.67 20.74
C SER A 402 -14.65 26.86 20.56
N THR A 403 -14.28 27.50 21.67
CA THR A 403 -13.38 28.65 21.77
C THR A 403 -11.93 28.19 21.60
N GLY A 404 -11.48 28.14 20.35
CA GLY A 404 -10.11 27.78 20.00
C GLY A 404 -10.05 26.57 19.09
N LYS A 405 -10.41 26.75 17.81
CA LYS A 405 -10.36 25.74 16.74
C LYS A 405 -8.93 25.29 16.37
N ARG A 406 -7.97 25.44 17.27
CA ARG A 406 -6.54 25.20 17.03
C ARG A 406 -5.90 24.58 18.25
N ASP A 407 -5.03 23.61 18.01
CA ASP A 407 -4.20 22.97 19.02
C ASP A 407 -2.91 22.46 18.36
N THR A 408 -1.99 21.85 19.10
CA THR A 408 -0.66 21.45 18.61
C THR A 408 -0.36 19.97 18.90
N LEU A 409 0.28 19.32 17.93
CA LEU A 409 0.81 17.97 18.05
C LEU A 409 2.32 18.05 18.27
N ALA A 410 2.81 17.58 19.41
CA ALA A 410 4.24 17.60 19.71
C ALA A 410 4.94 16.34 19.17
N LEU A 411 6.08 16.54 18.52
CA LEU A 411 6.97 15.50 18.01
C LEU A 411 8.34 15.71 18.65
N GLU A 412 8.82 14.75 19.41
CA GLU A 412 10.17 14.75 19.95
C GLU A 412 10.97 13.69 19.21
N TYR A 413 12.19 14.00 18.75
CA TYR A 413 13.02 12.99 18.10
C TYR A 413 14.42 12.95 18.66
N VAL A 414 15.06 11.79 18.54
CA VAL A 414 16.47 11.58 18.84
C VAL A 414 17.14 10.85 17.68
N ALA A 415 18.29 11.34 17.23
CA ALA A 415 19.13 10.61 16.28
C ALA A 415 19.87 9.46 16.97
N LEU A 416 19.84 8.28 16.35
CA LEU A 416 20.48 7.07 16.86
C LEU A 416 21.68 6.69 15.98
N ASP A 417 22.70 6.11 16.59
CA ASP A 417 23.78 5.45 15.88
C ASP A 417 23.27 4.18 15.19
N ALA A 418 23.66 3.96 13.94
CA ALA A 418 23.15 2.86 13.13
C ALA A 418 23.58 1.48 13.64
N THR A 419 24.71 1.40 14.33
CA THR A 419 25.29 0.14 14.83
C THR A 419 24.95 -0.12 16.30
N ALA A 420 25.09 0.88 17.17
CA ALA A 420 24.88 0.74 18.61
C ALA A 420 23.43 1.02 19.04
N ARG A 421 22.61 1.65 18.19
CA ARG A 421 21.27 2.19 18.53
C ARG A 421 21.27 3.10 19.77
N ALA A 422 22.44 3.63 20.13
CA ALA A 422 22.61 4.63 21.16
C ALA A 422 22.38 6.04 20.56
N PRO A 423 21.94 7.03 21.36
CA PRO A 423 21.85 8.41 20.87
C PRO A 423 23.19 8.90 20.31
N VAL A 424 23.17 9.53 19.13
CA VAL A 424 24.37 10.16 18.56
C VAL A 424 24.75 11.37 19.42
N VAL A 425 26.02 11.43 19.83
CA VAL A 425 26.60 12.53 20.61
C VAL A 425 27.44 13.39 19.66
N ASP A 426 27.17 14.69 19.62
CA ASP A 426 28.01 15.65 18.88
C ASP A 426 29.28 15.94 19.69
N ASP A 427 30.45 15.79 19.08
CA ASP A 427 31.76 15.87 19.75
C ASP A 427 32.37 17.29 19.65
N GLU A 428 31.72 18.23 18.96
CA GLU A 428 32.18 19.62 18.93
C GLU A 428 31.52 20.45 20.05
N SER A 429 32.26 20.54 21.17
CA SER A 429 32.12 21.49 22.29
C SER A 429 31.35 21.02 23.53
N THR A 430 32.00 20.25 24.42
CA THR A 430 31.87 20.31 25.91
C THR A 430 30.46 20.40 26.55
N ARG A 431 29.40 20.04 25.85
CA ARG A 431 28.04 19.89 26.36
C ARG A 431 27.46 18.66 25.68
N ASN A 432 27.01 17.69 26.48
CA ASN A 432 26.26 16.52 26.05
C ASN A 432 24.96 16.94 25.33
N CYS A 433 25.05 17.42 24.10
CA CYS A 433 23.93 17.77 23.26
C CYS A 433 23.54 16.51 22.50
N ARG A 434 22.62 15.72 23.06
CA ARG A 434 21.88 14.72 22.28
C ARG A 434 21.24 15.46 21.11
N LEU A 435 21.33 14.93 19.88
CA LEU A 435 20.60 15.44 18.70
C LEU A 435 19.09 15.23 18.90
N VAL A 436 18.51 16.02 19.79
CA VAL A 436 17.13 15.97 20.24
C VAL A 436 16.47 17.30 19.92
N SER A 437 15.33 17.26 19.26
CA SER A 437 14.53 18.46 19.03
C SER A 437 13.05 18.14 19.17
N ARG A 438 12.29 19.14 19.60
CA ARG A 438 10.84 19.12 19.72
C ARG A 438 10.25 19.99 18.63
N ILE A 439 9.36 19.43 17.84
CA ILE A 439 8.61 20.11 16.78
C ILE A 439 7.15 20.15 17.20
N GLU A 440 6.53 21.32 17.10
CA GLU A 440 5.10 21.50 17.34
C GLU A 440 4.40 21.69 16.01
N VAL A 441 3.50 20.77 15.67
CA VAL A 441 2.72 20.81 14.43
C VAL A 441 1.32 21.33 14.76
N PRO A 442 0.95 22.54 14.33
CA PRO A 442 -0.39 23.05 14.55
C PRO A 442 -1.43 22.22 13.80
N PHE A 443 -2.61 22.09 14.39
CA PHE A 443 -3.78 21.59 13.69
C PHE A 443 -5.02 22.40 14.01
N GLU A 444 -5.92 22.49 13.04
CA GLU A 444 -7.20 23.19 13.16
C GLU A 444 -8.37 22.34 12.70
N TRP A 445 -9.58 22.69 13.13
CA TRP A 445 -10.79 21.95 12.78
C TRP A 445 -11.97 22.86 12.43
N GLU A 446 -12.73 22.45 11.41
CA GLU A 446 -13.91 23.16 10.88
C GLU A 446 -15.19 22.34 10.93
#